data_AF-A0A937QCH1-F1
#
_entry.id   AF-A0A937QCH1-F1
#
_cell.length_a   1.000
_cell.length_b   1.000
_cell.length_c   1.000
_cell.angle_alpha   90.00
_cell.angle_beta   90.00
_cell.angle_gamma   90.00
#
_symmetry.space_group_name_H-M   'P 1'
#
loop_
_entity.id
_entity.type
_entity.pdbx_description
1 polymer ?
#
loop_
_entity_poly.entity_id
_entity_poly.type
_entity_poly.pdbx_seq_one_letter_code
_entity_poly.pdbx_strand_id
1 'polypeptide(L)'
;MNGLTKERFLDICRFKNPGDLCLVDTYLNELWPQTIIAWIEQGAPDFFMDVPRAKKYFGFETVRWLREINSGLLHGTVIHQHEGAIIMDYGTPISPPFEYQVIDEDERTLTFINPNGQTAKVLKDNPGSMPMYVDWPIKDRASWKEFRKRLDPTTPERYPDNWNDY
;
A
#
# COMPACT_ATOMS: atom_id res chain seq x y z
N MET A 1 -6.41 15.81 -20.69
CA MET A 1 -5.92 14.55 -21.31
C MET A 1 -7.03 13.53 -21.28
N ASN A 2 -7.22 12.77 -22.36
CA ASN A 2 -8.08 11.59 -22.32
C ASN A 2 -7.45 10.57 -21.35
N GLY A 3 -8.27 9.92 -20.51
CA GLY A 3 -7.77 8.95 -19.54
C GLY A 3 -7.00 7.80 -20.18
N LEU A 4 -6.27 7.03 -19.37
CA LEU A 4 -5.54 5.86 -19.84
C LEU A 4 -6.51 4.82 -20.42
N THR A 5 -6.36 4.50 -21.71
CA THR A 5 -7.05 3.39 -22.37
C THR A 5 -6.07 2.28 -22.68
N LYS A 6 -6.56 1.05 -22.86
CA LYS A 6 -5.73 -0.10 -23.29
C LYS A 6 -4.97 0.20 -24.58
N GLU A 7 -5.64 0.83 -25.55
CA GLU A 7 -5.04 1.19 -26.84
C GLU A 7 -3.91 2.20 -26.68
N ARG A 8 -4.15 3.29 -25.95
CA ARG A 8 -3.13 4.31 -25.68
C ARG A 8 -1.93 3.74 -24.93
N PHE A 9 -2.17 2.89 -23.92
CA PHE A 9 -1.10 2.18 -23.22
C PHE A 9 -0.24 1.34 -24.19
N LEU A 10 -0.88 0.51 -25.03
CA LEU A 10 -0.18 -0.32 -26.00
C LEU A 10 0.58 0.51 -27.04
N ASP A 11 0.03 1.64 -27.47
CA ASP A 11 0.68 2.53 -28.43
C ASP A 11 1.91 3.24 -27.85
N ILE A 12 1.87 3.62 -26.56
CA ILE A 12 3.03 4.12 -25.81
C ILE A 12 4.10 3.03 -25.72
N CYS A 13 3.75 1.80 -25.29
CA CYS A 13 4.69 0.67 -25.21
C CYS A 13 5.30 0.29 -26.56
N ARG A 14 4.61 0.60 -27.67
CA ARG A 14 5.06 0.36 -29.05
C ARG A 14 5.71 1.60 -29.69
N PHE A 15 5.96 2.65 -28.92
CA PHE A 15 6.60 3.89 -29.35
C PHE A 15 5.90 4.61 -30.52
N LYS A 16 4.59 4.42 -30.67
CA LYS A 16 3.81 5.10 -31.72
C LYS A 16 3.51 6.57 -31.39
N ASN A 17 3.49 6.90 -30.09
CA ASN A 17 3.25 8.24 -29.57
C ASN A 17 4.42 8.65 -28.64
N PRO A 18 5.61 8.99 -29.17
CA PRO A 18 6.79 9.25 -28.35
C PRO A 18 6.68 10.49 -27.44
N GLY A 19 5.68 11.35 -27.64
CA GLY A 19 5.37 12.48 -26.76
C GLY A 19 4.36 12.14 -25.64
N ASP A 20 3.73 10.96 -25.70
CA ASP A 20 2.80 10.52 -24.65
C ASP A 20 3.57 9.81 -23.54
N LEU A 21 3.38 10.28 -22.31
CA LEU A 21 3.99 9.68 -21.14
C LEU A 21 2.92 8.96 -20.30
N CYS A 22 3.15 7.67 -20.05
CA CYS A 22 2.34 6.84 -19.16
C CYS A 22 3.10 6.66 -17.83
N LEU A 23 2.96 7.64 -16.92
CA LEU A 23 3.52 7.55 -15.57
C LEU A 23 2.57 6.80 -14.66
N VAL A 24 2.50 5.48 -14.84
CA VAL A 24 1.69 4.59 -14.02
C VAL A 24 2.57 4.01 -12.92
N ASP A 25 2.62 4.70 -11.79
CA ASP A 25 3.26 4.21 -10.58
C ASP A 25 2.42 4.63 -9.36
N THR A 26 2.24 3.66 -8.47
CA THR A 26 1.59 3.73 -7.17
C THR A 26 2.18 4.78 -6.24
N TYR A 27 3.43 5.22 -6.47
CA TYR A 27 4.09 6.23 -5.62
C TYR A 27 4.51 7.50 -6.36
N LEU A 28 4.56 7.48 -7.70
CA LEU A 28 4.98 8.64 -8.50
C LEU A 28 3.90 9.73 -8.56
N ASN A 29 2.63 9.34 -8.50
CA ASN A 29 1.47 10.25 -8.54
C ASN A 29 0.81 10.43 -7.16
N GLU A 30 1.41 9.91 -6.09
CA GLU A 30 0.95 10.12 -4.71
C GLU A 30 1.71 11.28 -4.08
N LEU A 31 0.96 12.17 -3.45
CA LEU A 31 1.51 13.32 -2.75
C LEU A 31 1.54 13.00 -1.27
N TRP A 32 2.71 13.08 -0.65
CA TRP A 32 2.82 12.97 0.80
C TRP A 32 1.93 14.03 1.47
N PRO A 33 1.12 13.66 2.48
CA PRO A 33 0.23 14.62 3.15
C PRO A 33 0.96 15.87 3.64
N GLN A 34 2.17 15.70 4.17
CA GLN A 34 3.02 16.80 4.64
C GLN A 34 3.40 17.77 3.50
N THR A 35 3.61 17.26 2.28
CA THR A 35 3.88 18.09 1.10
C THR A 35 2.66 18.92 0.74
N ILE A 36 1.46 18.32 0.74
CA ILE A 36 0.21 19.05 0.46
C ILE A 36 0.00 20.15 1.51
N ILE A 37 0.15 19.83 2.79
CA ILE A 37 0.02 20.77 3.91
C ILE A 37 0.98 21.95 3.71
N ALA A 38 2.26 21.68 3.47
CA ALA A 38 3.27 22.72 3.26
C ALA A 38 2.98 23.60 2.03
N TRP A 39 2.46 23.03 0.93
CA TRP A 39 2.07 23.81 -0.24
C TRP A 39 0.89 24.73 0.03
N ILE A 40 -0.12 24.27 0.77
CA ILE A 40 -1.27 25.10 1.14
C ILE A 40 -0.82 26.26 2.03
N GLU A 41 0.06 26.03 2.99
CA GLU A 41 0.67 27.09 3.81
C GLU A 41 1.46 28.11 2.96
N GLN A 42 2.03 27.68 1.83
CA GLN A 42 2.72 28.53 0.87
C GLN A 42 1.78 29.22 -0.14
N GLY A 43 0.47 29.02 -0.03
CA GLY A 43 -0.54 29.67 -0.86
C GLY A 43 -1.14 28.81 -1.98
N ALA A 44 -0.87 27.49 -1.99
CA ALA A 44 -1.58 26.59 -2.88
C ALA A 44 -3.07 26.47 -2.48
N PRO A 45 -3.97 26.13 -3.43
CA PRO A 45 -5.38 25.95 -3.11
C PRO A 45 -5.62 24.83 -2.10
N ASP A 46 -6.53 25.07 -1.15
CA ASP A 46 -6.96 24.12 -0.13
C ASP A 46 -7.50 22.80 -0.71
N PHE A 47 -8.08 22.85 -1.92
CA PHE A 47 -8.59 21.68 -2.62
C PHE A 47 -7.51 20.64 -2.93
N PHE A 48 -6.23 20.94 -2.77
CA PHE A 48 -5.17 19.95 -2.89
C PHE A 48 -5.27 18.84 -1.83
N MET A 49 -5.99 19.07 -0.71
CA MET A 49 -6.32 18.02 0.26
C MET A 49 -7.30 16.97 -0.31
N ASP A 50 -8.09 17.32 -1.32
CA ASP A 50 -8.89 16.37 -2.09
C ASP A 50 -7.98 15.70 -3.14
N VAL A 51 -7.39 14.56 -2.78
CA VAL A 51 -6.43 13.82 -3.61
C VAL A 51 -6.95 13.54 -5.02
N PRO A 52 -8.19 13.04 -5.24
CA PRO A 52 -8.77 12.92 -6.58
C PRO A 52 -8.75 14.23 -7.38
N ARG A 53 -9.14 15.34 -6.75
CA ARG A 53 -9.16 16.65 -7.40
C ARG A 53 -7.76 17.18 -7.67
N ALA A 54 -6.81 16.98 -6.75
CA ALA A 54 -5.40 17.33 -6.92
C ALA A 54 -4.78 16.56 -8.10
N LYS A 55 -4.97 15.24 -8.16
CA LYS A 55 -4.51 14.39 -9.27
C LYS A 55 -5.06 14.87 -10.61
N LYS A 56 -6.35 15.23 -10.65
CA LYS A 56 -6.97 15.80 -11.85
C LYS A 56 -6.35 17.16 -12.25
N TYR A 57 -6.06 18.02 -11.29
CA TYR A 57 -5.43 19.32 -11.53
C TYR A 57 -4.04 19.18 -12.16
N PHE A 58 -3.20 18.27 -11.65
CA PHE A 58 -1.87 17.98 -12.21
C PHE A 58 -1.91 17.12 -13.47
N GLY A 59 -3.08 16.63 -13.87
CA GLY A 59 -3.24 15.77 -15.04
C GLY A 59 -2.66 14.36 -14.84
N PHE A 60 -2.54 13.90 -13.59
CA PHE A 60 -2.06 12.56 -13.28
C PHE A 60 -3.06 11.50 -13.73
N GLU A 61 -2.53 10.43 -14.32
CA GLU A 61 -3.34 9.29 -14.71
C GLU A 61 -3.76 8.48 -13.50
N THR A 62 -5.02 8.08 -13.49
CA THR A 62 -5.55 7.19 -12.45
C THR A 62 -5.38 5.74 -12.88
N VAL A 63 -4.74 4.97 -12.02
CA VAL A 63 -4.64 3.52 -12.16
C VAL A 63 -5.74 2.89 -11.32
N ARG A 64 -6.51 1.98 -11.93
CA ARG A 64 -7.45 1.14 -11.18
C ARG A 64 -6.77 -0.18 -10.86
N TRP A 65 -6.80 -0.55 -9.59
CA TRP A 65 -6.28 -1.81 -9.10
C TRP A 65 -7.44 -2.74 -8.78
N LEU A 66 -7.29 -4.03 -9.11
CA LEU A 66 -8.19 -5.09 -8.67
C LEU A 66 -7.86 -5.43 -7.22
N ARG A 67 -8.46 -4.68 -6.29
CA ARG A 67 -8.22 -4.85 -4.84
C ARG A 67 -8.87 -6.11 -4.28
N GLU A 68 -9.79 -6.70 -5.04
CA GLU A 68 -10.50 -7.93 -4.72
C GLU A 68 -9.58 -9.15 -4.83
N ILE A 69 -8.47 -9.03 -5.57
CA ILE A 69 -7.49 -10.11 -5.76
C ILE A 69 -6.27 -9.84 -4.87
N ASN A 70 -5.87 -10.81 -4.07
CA ASN A 70 -4.57 -10.81 -3.40
C ASN A 70 -3.44 -11.14 -4.40
N SER A 71 -3.15 -10.18 -5.30
CA SER A 71 -2.05 -10.26 -6.29
C SER A 71 -0.67 -10.22 -5.66
N GLY A 72 -0.58 -9.77 -4.41
CA GLY A 72 0.66 -9.53 -3.69
C GLY A 72 1.53 -8.38 -4.18
N LEU A 73 1.05 -7.60 -5.15
CA LEU A 73 1.68 -6.36 -5.62
C LEU A 73 1.19 -5.13 -4.87
N LEU A 74 -0.06 -5.19 -4.40
CA LEU A 74 -0.68 -4.17 -3.57
C LEU A 74 -1.74 -4.86 -2.75
N HIS A 75 -1.58 -4.90 -1.43
CA HIS A 75 -2.68 -5.17 -0.53
C HIS A 75 -3.01 -3.87 0.20
N GLY A 76 -4.29 -3.62 0.42
CA GLY A 76 -4.75 -2.40 1.06
C GLY A 76 -4.07 -2.15 2.42
N THR A 77 -4.22 -0.94 2.94
CA THR A 77 -3.80 -0.63 4.29
C THR A 77 -4.79 -1.22 5.28
N VAL A 78 -4.32 -2.12 6.14
CA VAL A 78 -5.09 -2.55 7.31
C VAL A 78 -4.91 -1.49 8.39
N ILE A 79 -6.03 -1.00 8.90
CA ILE A 79 -6.04 0.04 9.94
C ILE A 79 -6.28 -0.64 11.29
N HIS A 80 -5.32 -0.50 12.19
CA HIS A 80 -5.46 -0.93 13.59
C HIS A 80 -5.61 0.32 14.47
N GLN A 81 -6.75 0.44 15.14
CA GLN A 81 -7.00 1.54 16.08
C GLN A 81 -6.56 1.13 17.48
N HIS A 82 -5.75 1.97 18.11
CA HIS A 82 -5.26 1.83 19.47
C HIS A 82 -5.46 3.14 20.23
N GLU A 83 -5.38 3.09 21.55
CA GLU A 83 -5.48 4.30 22.35
C GLU A 83 -4.33 5.26 22.03
N GLY A 84 -4.67 6.40 21.43
CA GLY A 84 -3.72 7.43 21.03
C GLY A 84 -2.94 7.14 19.74
N ALA A 85 -3.25 6.07 18.99
CA ALA A 85 -2.56 5.77 17.74
C ALA A 85 -3.45 5.07 16.69
N ILE A 86 -3.24 5.42 15.42
CA ILE A 86 -3.80 4.68 14.27
C ILE A 86 -2.63 4.09 13.52
N ILE A 87 -2.53 2.76 13.51
CA ILE A 87 -1.45 2.06 12.81
C ILE A 87 -1.92 1.64 11.43
N MET A 88 -1.14 2.03 10.43
CA MET A 88 -1.34 1.67 9.03
C MET A 88 -0.39 0.53 8.67
N ASP A 89 -0.94 -0.67 8.51
CA ASP A 89 -0.15 -1.82 8.10
C ASP A 89 -0.30 -2.05 6.59
N TYR A 90 0.82 -1.95 5.88
CA TYR A 90 0.85 -2.18 4.44
C TYR A 90 0.93 -3.68 4.19
N GLY A 91 -0.14 -4.25 3.64
CA GLY A 91 -0.21 -5.69 3.43
C GLY A 91 0.81 -6.17 2.39
N THR A 92 1.29 -7.40 2.61
CA THR A 92 2.30 -8.07 1.77
C THR A 92 1.69 -9.13 0.87
N PRO A 93 2.50 -9.72 -0.05
CA PRO A 93 2.08 -10.83 -0.92
C PRO A 93 1.63 -12.13 -0.25
N ILE A 94 1.64 -12.25 1.07
CA ILE A 94 1.41 -13.54 1.71
C ILE A 94 -0.09 -13.86 1.86
N SER A 95 -0.43 -15.13 1.73
CA SER A 95 -1.78 -15.67 1.92
C SER A 95 -1.72 -17.07 2.58
N PRO A 96 -2.42 -17.30 3.71
CA PRO A 96 -3.08 -16.29 4.53
C PRO A 96 -2.06 -15.35 5.20
N PRO A 97 -2.46 -14.15 5.65
CA PRO A 97 -1.63 -13.31 6.50
C PRO A 97 -1.33 -13.99 7.85
N PHE A 98 -0.34 -13.46 8.57
CA PHE A 98 -0.19 -13.75 10.00
C PHE A 98 -1.27 -12.99 10.78
N GLU A 99 -1.60 -13.48 11.97
CA GLU A 99 -2.54 -12.80 12.85
C GLU A 99 -1.88 -11.55 13.45
N TYR A 100 -2.59 -10.44 13.43
CA TYR A 100 -2.15 -9.23 14.10
C TYR A 100 -2.24 -9.42 15.62
N GLN A 101 -1.14 -9.16 16.33
CA GLN A 101 -1.09 -9.34 17.78
C GLN A 101 -0.27 -8.25 18.45
N VAL A 102 -0.84 -7.57 19.46
CA VAL A 102 -0.09 -6.67 20.33
C VAL A 102 0.76 -7.51 21.29
N ILE A 103 2.05 -7.20 21.37
CA ILE A 103 3.02 -7.86 22.26
C ILE A 103 3.26 -7.02 23.51
N ASP A 104 3.37 -5.70 23.33
CA ASP A 104 3.72 -4.75 24.39
C ASP A 104 3.21 -3.35 24.03
N GLU A 105 2.80 -2.59 25.03
CA GLU A 105 2.26 -1.24 24.85
C GLU A 105 2.62 -0.38 26.06
N ASP A 106 3.16 0.82 25.79
CA ASP A 106 3.44 1.83 26.80
C ASP A 106 2.81 3.18 26.40
N GLU A 107 3.09 4.25 27.16
CA GLU A 107 2.53 5.59 26.89
C GLU A 107 2.91 6.13 25.50
N ARG A 108 4.09 5.78 24.99
CA ARG A 108 4.68 6.35 23.77
C ARG A 108 4.79 5.34 22.63
N THR A 109 4.88 4.05 22.92
CA THR A 109 5.17 3.02 21.93
C THR A 109 4.17 1.88 21.96
N LEU A 110 4.00 1.25 20.79
CA LEU A 110 3.23 0.04 20.61
C LEU A 110 4.11 -0.97 19.87
N THR A 111 4.21 -2.18 20.40
CA THR A 111 4.91 -3.32 19.79
C THR A 111 3.91 -4.38 19.40
N PHE A 112 3.94 -4.83 18.15
CA PHE A 112 2.99 -5.79 17.62
C PHE A 112 3.62 -6.70 16.56
N ILE A 113 2.99 -7.84 16.33
CA ILE A 113 3.22 -8.71 15.18
C ILE A 113 2.30 -8.21 14.06
N ASN A 114 2.88 -7.82 12.94
CA ASN A 114 2.12 -7.39 11.77
C ASN A 114 1.58 -8.59 10.96
N PRO A 115 0.64 -8.37 10.03
CA PRO A 115 0.14 -9.41 9.13
C PRO A 115 1.21 -10.08 8.27
N ASN A 116 2.45 -9.55 8.26
CA ASN A 116 3.60 -10.13 7.54
C ASN A 116 4.43 -11.06 8.44
N GLY A 117 4.06 -11.19 9.72
CA GLY A 117 4.75 -11.99 10.74
C GLY A 117 5.97 -11.31 11.35
N GLN A 118 6.19 -10.02 11.07
CA GLN A 118 7.29 -9.24 11.64
C GLN A 118 6.86 -8.63 12.96
N THR A 119 7.77 -8.58 13.92
CA THR A 119 7.55 -7.77 15.13
C THR A 119 8.03 -6.35 14.85
N ALA A 120 7.12 -5.39 14.98
CA ALA A 120 7.39 -3.97 14.76
C ALA A 120 7.04 -3.16 16.01
N LYS A 121 7.85 -2.13 16.29
CA LYS A 121 7.58 -1.12 17.31
C LYS A 121 7.37 0.24 16.64
N VAL A 122 6.29 0.91 16.99
CA VAL A 122 5.89 2.23 16.44
C VAL A 122 5.72 3.25 17.55
N LEU A 123 5.87 4.52 17.19
CA LEU A 123 5.59 5.66 18.05
C LEU A 123 4.11 6.05 17.91
N LYS A 124 3.41 6.22 19.04
CA LYS A 124 1.98 6.56 19.04
C LYS A 124 1.71 8.00 18.55
N ASP A 125 2.62 8.92 18.85
CA ASP A 125 2.54 10.33 18.44
C ASP A 125 2.90 10.57 16.96
N ASN A 126 3.59 9.61 16.33
CA ASN A 126 3.93 9.65 14.91
C ASN A 126 3.90 8.26 14.27
N PRO A 127 2.72 7.63 14.14
CA PRO A 127 2.60 6.24 13.68
C PRO A 127 2.91 6.07 12.19
N GLY A 128 2.96 7.16 11.42
CA GLY A 128 3.40 7.17 10.02
C GLY A 128 4.91 7.20 9.82
N SER A 129 5.69 7.34 10.90
CA SER A 129 7.14 7.19 10.84
C SER A 129 7.56 5.74 10.60
N MET A 130 8.77 5.54 10.06
CA MET A 130 9.28 4.19 9.83
C MET A 130 9.33 3.40 11.15
N PRO A 131 8.65 2.24 11.25
CA PRO A 131 8.71 1.41 12.44
C PRO A 131 10.11 0.90 12.73
N MET A 132 10.38 0.60 13.99
CA MET A 132 11.53 -0.22 14.38
C MET A 132 11.16 -1.70 14.24
N TYR A 133 11.76 -2.41 13.29
CA TYR A 133 11.61 -3.85 13.16
C TYR A 133 12.49 -4.58 14.18
N VAL A 134 11.85 -5.33 15.06
CA VAL A 134 12.48 -6.04 16.19
C VAL A 134 12.77 -7.49 15.83
N ASP A 135 11.83 -8.13 15.14
CA ASP A 135 11.91 -9.56 14.79
C ASP A 135 11.24 -9.87 13.44
N TRP A 136 11.54 -11.05 12.89
CA TRP A 136 11.13 -11.46 11.53
C TRP A 136 10.78 -12.94 11.52
N PRO A 137 9.79 -13.37 10.71
CA PRO A 137 9.32 -14.75 10.72
C PRO A 137 10.28 -15.74 10.05
N ILE A 138 11.26 -15.24 9.28
CA ILE A 138 12.26 -16.05 8.58
C ILE A 138 13.60 -15.87 9.29
N LYS A 139 14.09 -16.93 9.92
CA LYS A 139 15.36 -16.96 10.67
C LYS A 139 16.42 -17.86 10.04
N ASP A 140 15.96 -18.83 9.27
CA ASP A 140 16.77 -19.89 8.71
C ASP A 140 16.07 -20.54 7.51
N ARG A 141 16.70 -21.60 6.98
CA ARG A 141 16.17 -22.33 5.83
C ARG A 141 14.88 -23.09 6.16
N ALA A 142 14.66 -23.49 7.41
CA ALA A 142 13.48 -24.23 7.82
C ALA A 142 12.26 -23.31 7.90
N SER A 143 12.37 -22.21 8.63
CA SER A 143 11.38 -21.13 8.69
C SER A 143 11.07 -20.54 7.31
N TRP A 144 12.05 -20.42 6.41
CA TRP A 144 11.78 -20.06 5.01
C TRP A 144 10.88 -21.08 4.28
N LYS A 145 11.11 -22.38 4.46
CA LYS A 145 10.29 -23.42 3.81
C LYS A 145 8.84 -23.39 4.28
N GLU A 146 8.61 -22.98 5.53
CA GLU A 146 7.25 -22.77 6.06
C GLU A 146 6.66 -21.46 5.55
N PHE A 147 7.41 -20.36 5.62
CA PHE A 147 6.97 -19.05 5.16
C PHE A 147 6.56 -19.06 3.67
N ARG A 148 7.37 -19.69 2.80
CA ARG A 148 7.12 -19.70 1.35
C ARG A 148 5.79 -20.36 0.96
N LYS A 149 5.20 -21.20 1.83
CA LYS A 149 3.87 -21.78 1.57
C LYS A 149 2.81 -20.70 1.43
N ARG A 150 3.00 -19.57 2.12
CA ARG A 150 2.12 -18.40 2.02
C ARG A 150 2.34 -17.56 0.77
N LEU A 151 3.38 -17.85 -0.02
CA LEU A 151 3.71 -17.13 -1.26
C LEU A 151 3.20 -17.87 -2.51
N ASP A 152 2.48 -18.99 -2.35
CA ASP A 152 1.95 -19.74 -3.48
C ASP A 152 0.91 -18.90 -4.23
N PRO A 153 1.15 -18.54 -5.51
CA PRO A 153 0.20 -17.73 -6.28
C PRO A 153 -1.08 -18.51 -6.62
N THR A 154 -1.11 -19.82 -6.43
CA THR A 154 -2.26 -20.69 -6.75
C THR A 154 -3.21 -20.91 -5.57
N THR A 155 -2.89 -20.35 -4.39
CA THR A 155 -3.76 -20.36 -3.21
C THR A 155 -5.16 -19.82 -3.56
N PRO A 156 -6.23 -20.62 -3.46
CA PRO A 156 -7.58 -20.22 -3.87
C PRO A 156 -8.09 -18.93 -3.21
N GLU A 157 -7.74 -18.73 -1.92
CA GLU A 157 -8.12 -17.57 -1.11
C GLU A 157 -7.53 -16.24 -1.61
N ARG A 158 -6.68 -16.28 -2.65
CA ARG A 158 -6.21 -15.06 -3.34
C ARG A 158 -7.26 -14.42 -4.24
N TYR A 159 -8.32 -15.15 -4.57
CA TYR A 159 -9.44 -14.67 -5.36
C TYR A 159 -10.69 -14.58 -4.49
N PRO A 160 -11.62 -13.63 -4.77
CA PRO A 160 -12.90 -13.60 -4.08
C PRO A 160 -13.73 -14.83 -4.48
N ASP A 161 -14.60 -15.30 -3.58
CA ASP A 161 -15.42 -16.49 -3.82
C ASP A 161 -16.27 -16.40 -5.11
N ASN A 162 -16.70 -15.19 -5.45
CA ASN A 162 -17.50 -14.88 -6.64
C ASN A 162 -16.65 -14.46 -7.86
N TRP A 163 -15.36 -14.79 -7.90
CA TRP A 163 -14.47 -14.38 -8.99
C TRP A 163 -14.96 -14.79 -10.39
N ASN A 164 -15.59 -15.96 -10.51
CA ASN A 164 -16.11 -16.46 -11.78
C ASN A 164 -17.39 -15.75 -12.25
N ASP A 165 -18.01 -14.91 -11.41
CA ASP A 165 -19.24 -14.17 -11.70
C ASP A 165 -18.99 -12.75 -12.26
N TYR A 166 -17.74 -12.29 -12.24
CA TYR A 166 -17.30 -10.99 -12.78
C TYR A 166 -17.05 -11.03 -14.29
#